data_AF-C1N1U4-F1
#
_entry.id   AF-C1N1U4-F1
#
_cell.length_a   1.000
_cell.length_b   1.000
_cell.length_c   1.000
_cell.angle_alpha   90.00
_cell.angle_beta   90.00
_cell.angle_gamma   90.00
#
_symmetry.space_group_name_H-M   'P 1'
#
loop_
_entity.id
_entity.type
_entity.pdbx_description
1 polymer ?
#
loop_
_entity_poly.entity_id
_entity_poly.type
_entity_poly.pdbx_seq_one_letter_code
_entity_poly.pdbx_strand_id
1 'polypeptide(L)' 'MSARRGLLVAFIVLDNPQSSVLDMQSVSFASGKPTFTKYLDTFPFPFYTLVQDIGRLPSVISDLLRQWMEIAAA' A
#
# COMPACT_ATOMS: atom_id res chain seq x y z
N MET A 1 -3.92 -11.22 -9.13
CA MET A 1 -5.35 -11.46 -8.84
C MET A 1 -6.16 -10.77 -9.91
N SER A 2 -6.96 -11.50 -10.70
CA SER A 2 -7.85 -10.88 -11.68
C SER A 2 -8.89 -10.05 -10.93
N ALA A 3 -8.94 -8.74 -11.20
CA ALA A 3 -9.92 -7.84 -10.61
C ALA A 3 -11.33 -8.40 -10.91
N ARG A 4 -12.05 -8.82 -9.87
CA ARG A 4 -13.48 -9.10 -9.99
C ARG A 4 -14.16 -7.76 -10.23
N ARG A 5 -14.92 -7.64 -11.32
CA ARG A 5 -15.72 -6.43 -11.59
C ARG A 5 -16.57 -6.10 -10.36
N GLY A 6 -16.47 -4.85 -9.88
CA GLY A 6 -17.19 -4.36 -8.70
C GLY A 6 -16.49 -4.53 -7.35
N LEU A 7 -15.27 -5.10 -7.30
CA LEU A 7 -14.48 -5.19 -6.06
C LEU A 7 -13.21 -4.35 -6.16
N LEU A 8 -13.12 -3.28 -5.35
CA LEU A 8 -11.88 -2.56 -5.10
C LEU A 8 -11.28 -3.03 -3.77
N VAL A 9 -10.00 -3.36 -3.77
CA VAL A 9 -9.24 -3.67 -2.56
C VAL A 9 -8.15 -2.61 -2.42
N ALA A 10 -8.19 -1.86 -1.32
CA ALA A 10 -7.18 -0.88 -0.97
C ALA A 10 -6.50 -1.26 0.35
N PHE A 11 -5.19 -1.08 0.44
CA PHE A 11 -4.39 -1.40 1.62
C PHE A 11 -4.09 -0.14 2.40
N ILE A 12 -4.50 -0.10 3.66
CA ILE A 12 -4.09 0.95 4.60
C ILE A 12 -2.92 0.40 5.41
N VAL A 13 -1.73 0.90 5.10
CA VAL A 13 -0.50 0.49 5.78
C VAL A 13 -0.31 1.39 6.99
N LEU A 14 -0.52 0.83 8.17
CA LEU A 14 -0.20 1.53 9.42
C LEU A 14 1.31 1.51 9.61
N ASP A 15 1.91 2.69 9.57
CA ASP A 15 3.35 2.85 9.60
C ASP A 15 3.81 3.38 10.96
N ASN A 16 4.78 2.73 11.59
CA ASN A 16 5.40 3.24 12.81
C ASN A 16 6.67 4.00 12.43
N PRO A 17 6.79 5.31 12.69
CA PRO A 17 7.99 6.07 12.34
C PRO A 17 9.29 5.53 12.95
N GLN A 18 9.23 4.81 14.07
CA GLN A 18 10.39 4.18 14.71
C GLN A 18 10.83 2.87 14.02
N SER A 19 9.95 2.27 13.22
CA SER A 19 10.17 1.02 12.50
C SER A 19 9.39 1.07 11.20
N SER A 20 9.78 2.01 10.32
CA SER A 20 8.97 2.37 9.17
C SER A 20 9.04 1.31 8.07
N VAL A 21 7.90 1.04 7.43
CA VAL A 21 7.84 0.22 6.21
C VAL A 21 8.60 0.88 5.05
N LEU A 22 8.80 2.21 5.10
CA LEU A 22 9.60 2.96 4.11
C LEU A 22 11.08 2.55 4.13
N ASP A 23 11.56 2.09 5.29
CA ASP A 23 12.94 1.64 5.50
C ASP A 23 13.09 0.13 5.31
N MET A 24 11.98 -0.61 5.17
CA MET A 24 11.98 -2.06 5.01
C MET A 24 12.58 -2.47 3.66
N GLN A 25 13.51 -3.41 3.70
CA GLN A 25 14.14 -3.97 2.50
C GLN A 25 13.64 -5.39 2.22
N SER A 26 13.40 -5.65 0.94
CA SER A 26 13.23 -6.99 0.39
C SER A 26 14.56 -7.48 -0.16
N VAL A 27 14.87 -8.75 0.08
CA VAL A 27 16.06 -9.41 -0.48
C VAL A 27 15.60 -10.42 -1.51
N SER A 28 16.15 -10.32 -2.72
CA SER A 28 16.02 -11.33 -3.77
C SER A 28 17.40 -11.83 -4.16
N PHE A 29 17.48 -13.01 -4.77
CA PHE A 29 18.75 -13.55 -5.24
C PHE A 29 18.72 -13.67 -6.77
N ALA A 30 19.60 -12.91 -7.43
CA ALA A 30 19.83 -13.00 -8.87
C ALA A 30 21.20 -13.62 -9.11
N SER A 31 21.25 -14.79 -9.76
CA SER A 31 22.49 -15.51 -10.06
C SER A 31 23.39 -15.74 -8.83
N GLY A 32 22.77 -16.05 -7.68
CA GLY A 32 23.48 -16.31 -6.42
C GLY A 32 23.96 -15.06 -5.67
N LYS A 33 23.69 -13.85 -6.18
CA LYS A 33 24.01 -12.59 -5.50
C LYS A 33 22.75 -11.98 -4.88
N PRO A 34 22.81 -11.48 -3.64
CA PRO A 34 21.69 -10.78 -3.03
C PRO A 34 21.50 -9.41 -3.69
N THR A 35 20.25 -9.11 -4.04
CA THR A 35 19.78 -7.81 -4.51
C THR A 35 18.78 -7.27 -3.50
N PHE A 36 19.06 -6.09 -2.99
CA PHE A 36 18.23 -5.39 -2.01
C PHE A 36 17.36 -4.36 -2.73
N THR A 37 16.06 -4.37 -2.46
CA THR A 37 15.11 -3.39 -2.97
C THR A 37 14.25 -2.88 -1.82
N LYS A 38 13.66 -1.68 -1.93
CA LYS A 38 12.67 -1.29 -0.93
C LYS A 38 11.47 -2.22 -1.03
N TYR A 39 10.88 -2.56 0.10
CA TYR A 39 9.72 -3.43 0.11
C TYR A 39 8.57 -2.86 -0.72
N LEU A 40 8.33 -1.55 -0.61
CA LEU A 40 7.25 -0.86 -1.31
C LEU A 40 7.40 -0.89 -2.84
N ASP A 41 8.62 -0.96 -3.37
CA ASP A 41 8.87 -1.08 -4.81
C ASP A 41 8.33 -2.42 -5.36
N THR A 42 8.23 -3.43 -4.49
CA THR A 42 7.75 -4.77 -4.82
C THR A 42 6.38 -5.08 -4.22
N PHE A 43 5.69 -4.07 -3.68
CA PHE A 43 4.42 -4.28 -3.00
C PHE A 43 3.35 -4.76 -4.00
N PRO A 44 2.69 -5.91 -3.78
CA PRO A 44 1.93 -6.60 -4.82
C PRO A 44 0.54 -6.00 -5.08
N PHE A 45 0.21 -4.86 -4.47
CA PHE A 45 -1.10 -4.23 -4.57
C PHE A 45 -0.99 -2.77 -5.04
N PRO A 46 -1.74 -2.38 -6.08
CA PRO A 46 -1.60 -1.06 -6.71
C PRO A 46 -2.24 0.08 -5.91
N PHE A 47 -3.20 -0.22 -5.03
CA PHE A 47 -3.91 0.77 -4.24
C PHE A 47 -3.53 0.63 -2.78
N TYR A 48 -2.70 1.54 -2.29
CA TYR A 48 -2.35 1.60 -0.88
C TYR A 48 -2.10 3.03 -0.42
N THR A 49 -2.20 3.25 0.89
CA THR A 49 -1.81 4.50 1.55
C THR A 49 -1.05 4.18 2.83
N LEU A 50 -0.06 5.00 3.19
CA LEU A 50 0.61 4.92 4.48
C LEU A 50 -0.05 5.86 5.48
N VAL A 51 -0.24 5.38 6.70
CA VAL A 51 -0.81 6.16 7.81
C VAL A 51 0.11 6.03 9.01
N GLN A 52 0.85 7.09 9.31
CA GLN A 52 1.73 7.17 10.48
C GLN A 52 1.02 7.66 11.74
N ASP A 53 -0.01 8.48 11.57
CA ASP A 53 -0.85 8.98 12.65
C ASP A 53 -2.21 8.31 12.59
N ILE A 54 -2.46 7.43 13.56
CA ILE A 54 -3.74 6.70 13.65
C ILE A 54 -4.93 7.63 13.88
N GLY A 55 -4.71 8.83 14.44
CA GLY A 55 -5.74 9.86 14.57
C GLY A 55 -6.27 10.35 13.22
N ARG A 56 -5.48 10.20 12.14
CA ARG A 56 -5.89 10.55 10.77
C ARG A 56 -6.64 9.43 10.05
N LEU A 57 -6.62 8.20 10.58
CA LEU A 57 -7.22 7.04 9.93
C LEU A 57 -8.70 7.25 9.52
N PRO A 58 -9.58 7.86 10.35
CA PRO A 58 -10.97 8.10 9.95
C PRO A 58 -11.10 9.01 8.71
N SER A 59 -10.25 10.06 8.63
CA SER A 59 -10.23 10.97 7.48
C SER A 59 -9.72 10.27 6.22
N VAL A 60 -8.64 9.48 6.35
CA VAL A 60 -8.06 8.73 5.22
C VAL A 60 -9.06 7.73 4.65
N ILE A 61 -9.81 7.02 5.50
CA ILE A 61 -10.87 6.11 5.05
C ILE A 61 -11.98 6.89 4.32
N SER A 62 -12.36 8.06 4.84
CA SER A 62 -13.40 8.90 4.21
C SER A 62 -12.98 9.36 2.81
N ASP A 63 -11.72 9.75 2.65
CA ASP A 63 -11.16 10.17 1.36
C ASP A 63 -11.05 8.99 0.38
N LEU A 64 -10.59 7.82 0.84
CA LEU A 64 -10.54 6.60 0.02
C LEU A 64 -11.92 6.18 -0.48
N LEU A 65 -12.95 6.27 0.38
CA LEU A 65 -14.33 5.97 -0.01
C LEU A 65 -14.84 6.96 -1.06
N ARG A 66 -14.54 8.26 -0.91
CA ARG A 66 -14.91 9.27 -1.92
C ARG A 66 -14.23 9.00 -3.26
N GLN A 67 -12.92 8.78 -3.24
CA GLN A 67 -12.14 8.45 -4.43
C GLN A 67 -12.69 7.21 -5.13
N TRP A 68 -13.08 6.17 -4.37
CA TRP A 68 -13.71 4.99 -4.95
C TRP A 68 -15.04 5.30 -5.63
N MET A 69 -15.91 6.10 -5.01
CA MET A 69 -17.20 6.49 -5.60
C MET A 69 -17.00 7.30 -6.90
N GLU A 70 -16.01 8.19 -6.93
CA GLU A 70 -15.68 8.96 -8.14
C GLU A 70 -15.18 8.06 -9.27
N ILE A 71 -14.31 7.10 -8.97
CA ILE A 71 -13.82 6.11 -9.94
C ILE A 71 -14.95 5.19 -10.42
N ALA A 72 -15.88 4.81 -9.53
CA ALA A 72 -16.99 3.92 -9.86
C ALA A 72 -18.10 4.62 -10.67
N ALA A 73 -18.20 5.95 -10.58
CA ALA A 73 -19.16 6.76 -11.34
C ALA A 73 -18.67 7.15 -12.74
N ALA A 74 -17.37 6.95 -13.03
CA ALA A 74 -16.73 7.17 -14.33
C ALA A 74 -16.81 5.92 -15.22
#